data_AF-A0A945SSW0-F1
#
_entry.id   AF-A0A945SSW0-F1
#
_cell.length_a   1.000
_cell.length_b   1.000
_cell.length_c   1.000
_cell.angle_alpha   90.00
_cell.angle_beta   90.00
_cell.angle_gamma   90.00
#
_symmetry.space_group_name_H-M   'P 1'
#
loop_
_entity.id
_entity.type
_entity.pdbx_description
1 polymer ?
#
loop_
_entity_poly.entity_id
_entity_poly.type
_entity_poly.pdbx_seq_one_letter_code
_entity_poly.pdbx_strand_id
1 'polypeptide(L)'
;MEIESLIFAAVIGLTIYLFMRRIKIMKARKHLIAEQAASGEPPEDPGSMPRLGNPGTITREQTKLLKENDFEPSRLWSTEEAKLILDAVTYQRAVIYMATGEADPPIDVQNQLIKLILGNDDIREYVYEWGLNRTRDEDSSPQPVLERNEFFDRVEAEVLELWEKS
;
A
#
# COMPACT_ATOMS: atom_id res chain seq x y z
N MET A 1 -28.46 -24.62 18.30
CA MET A 1 -27.04 -24.84 18.62
C MET A 1 -26.24 -25.54 17.51
N GLU A 2 -26.86 -26.24 16.53
CA GLU A 2 -26.08 -26.93 15.47
C GLU A 2 -25.74 -26.06 14.24
N ILE A 3 -26.53 -25.02 13.95
CA ILE A 3 -26.31 -24.16 12.76
C ILE A 3 -25.16 -23.18 12.98
N GLU A 4 -25.01 -22.67 14.20
CA GLU A 4 -23.95 -21.71 14.56
C GLU A 4 -22.56 -22.34 14.48
N SER A 5 -22.40 -23.58 14.95
CA SER A 5 -21.13 -24.31 14.87
C SER A 5 -20.74 -24.64 13.42
N LEU A 6 -21.72 -24.91 12.55
CA LEU A 6 -21.49 -25.14 11.12
C LEU A 6 -21.00 -23.87 10.41
N ILE A 7 -21.59 -22.71 10.72
CA ILE A 7 -21.17 -21.41 10.17
C ILE A 7 -19.76 -21.07 10.64
N PHE A 8 -19.45 -21.25 11.93
CA PHE A 8 -18.09 -20.99 12.44
C PHE A 8 -17.05 -21.91 11.77
N ALA A 9 -17.36 -23.19 11.55
CA ALA A 9 -16.47 -24.11 10.85
C ALA A 9 -16.24 -23.69 9.38
N ALA A 10 -17.28 -23.20 8.69
CA ALA A 10 -17.16 -22.72 7.31
C ALA A 10 -16.29 -21.45 7.21
N VAL A 11 -16.45 -20.50 8.14
CA VAL A 11 -15.66 -19.26 8.19
C VAL A 11 -14.19 -19.55 8.50
N ILE A 12 -13.91 -20.46 9.45
CA ILE A 12 -12.54 -20.88 9.78
C ILE A 12 -11.91 -21.61 8.58
N GLY A 13 -12.66 -22.49 7.92
CA GLY A 13 -12.20 -23.17 6.70
C GLY A 13 -11.84 -22.17 5.58
N LEU A 14 -12.69 -21.17 5.36
CA LEU A 14 -12.47 -20.15 4.34
C LEU A 14 -11.24 -19.27 4.65
N THR A 15 -11.07 -18.84 5.90
CA THR A 15 -9.91 -18.01 6.31
C THR A 15 -8.60 -18.77 6.19
N ILE A 16 -8.55 -20.04 6.62
CA ILE A 16 -7.38 -20.92 6.45
C ILE A 16 -7.09 -21.14 4.96
N TYR A 17 -8.12 -21.38 4.15
CA TYR A 17 -7.98 -21.58 2.71
C TYR A 17 -7.43 -20.33 2.01
N LEU A 18 -7.97 -19.15 2.30
CA LEU A 18 -7.48 -17.89 1.74
C LEU A 18 -6.05 -17.59 2.18
N PHE A 19 -5.69 -17.88 3.44
CA PHE A 19 -4.33 -17.74 3.94
C PHE A 19 -3.34 -18.70 3.26
N MET A 20 -3.69 -19.98 3.10
CA MET A 20 -2.86 -20.94 2.35
C MET A 20 -2.75 -20.56 0.87
N ARG A 21 -3.83 -20.04 0.26
CA ARG A 21 -3.83 -19.55 -1.12
C ARG A 21 -2.87 -18.37 -1.28
N ARG A 22 -2.86 -17.40 -0.36
CA ARG A 22 -1.90 -16.29 -0.31
C ARG A 22 -0.45 -16.80 -0.18
N ILE A 23 -0.18 -17.75 0.73
CA ILE A 23 1.16 -18.35 0.88
C ILE A 23 1.64 -19.04 -0.40
N LYS A 24 0.75 -19.77 -1.09
CA LYS A 24 1.09 -20.49 -2.32
C LYS A 24 1.46 -19.52 -3.44
N ILE A 25 0.75 -18.39 -3.55
CA ILE A 25 1.06 -17.31 -4.52
C ILE A 25 2.40 -16.65 -4.19
N MET A 26 2.69 -16.35 -2.92
CA MET A 26 3.99 -15.80 -2.51
C MET A 26 5.15 -16.74 -2.81
N LYS A 27 4.97 -18.06 -2.58
CA LYS A 27 6.00 -19.06 -2.92
C LYS A 27 6.23 -19.15 -4.43
N ALA A 28 5.16 -19.06 -5.23
CA ALA A 28 5.29 -19.01 -6.70
C ALA A 28 6.03 -17.74 -7.17
N ARG A 29 5.71 -16.57 -6.60
CA ARG A 29 6.43 -15.31 -6.89
C ARG A 29 7.90 -15.38 -6.50
N LYS A 30 8.24 -15.94 -5.33
CA LYS A 30 9.64 -16.14 -4.92
C LYS A 30 10.41 -17.08 -5.86
N HIS A 31 9.74 -18.11 -6.38
CA HIS A 31 10.35 -19.02 -7.34
C HIS A 31 10.60 -18.34 -8.69
N LEU A 32 9.64 -17.54 -9.17
CA LEU A 32 9.76 -16.75 -10.40
C LEU A 32 10.85 -15.66 -10.28
N ILE A 33 10.94 -14.97 -9.15
CA ILE A 33 12.00 -13.98 -8.89
C ILE A 33 13.38 -14.65 -8.81
N ALA A 34 13.48 -15.84 -8.20
CA ALA A 34 14.74 -16.59 -8.17
C ALA A 34 15.16 -17.10 -9.56
N GLU A 35 14.18 -17.47 -10.40
CA GLU A 35 14.40 -17.92 -11.78
C GLU A 35 14.76 -16.74 -12.71
N GLN A 36 14.16 -15.57 -12.51
CA GLN A 36 14.52 -14.31 -13.18
C GLN A 36 15.88 -13.76 -12.72
N ALA A 37 16.23 -13.92 -11.44
CA ALA A 37 17.57 -13.58 -10.94
C ALA A 37 18.66 -14.48 -11.54
N ALA A 38 18.31 -15.70 -11.97
CA ALA A 38 19.21 -16.58 -12.70
C ALA A 38 19.32 -16.24 -14.21
N SER A 39 18.35 -15.51 -14.78
CA SER A 39 18.33 -15.14 -16.21
C SER A 39 19.08 -13.84 -16.54
N GLY A 40 19.61 -13.11 -15.54
CA GLY A 40 20.55 -12.01 -15.75
C GLY A 40 19.96 -10.72 -16.33
N GLU A 41 18.63 -10.58 -16.39
CA GLU A 41 18.00 -9.29 -16.67
C GLU A 41 18.09 -8.39 -15.44
N PRO A 42 18.62 -7.14 -15.57
CA PRO A 42 18.54 -6.18 -14.48
C PRO A 42 17.07 -6.01 -14.11
N PRO A 43 16.70 -6.07 -12.82
CA PRO A 43 15.32 -5.82 -12.42
C PRO A 43 14.90 -4.46 -12.97
N GLU A 44 13.72 -4.40 -13.60
CA GLU A 44 13.12 -3.13 -14.04
C GLU A 44 13.20 -2.14 -12.87
N ASP A 45 13.94 -1.05 -13.04
CA ASP A 45 14.10 -0.02 -12.01
C ASP A 45 12.68 0.46 -11.63
N PRO A 46 12.20 0.18 -10.41
CA PRO A 46 10.80 0.41 -10.04
C PRO A 46 10.44 1.91 -9.94
N GLY A 47 11.32 2.80 -10.38
CA GLY A 47 11.30 4.21 -10.07
C GLY A 47 11.99 4.41 -8.73
N SER A 48 13.25 4.84 -8.77
CA SER A 48 13.98 5.18 -7.55
C SER A 48 13.35 6.41 -6.90
N MET A 49 12.78 6.23 -5.71
CA MET A 49 12.25 7.31 -4.86
C MET A 49 13.30 8.40 -4.61
N PRO A 50 12.93 9.69 -4.57
CA PRO A 50 13.86 10.75 -4.19
C PRO A 50 14.35 10.52 -2.75
N ARG A 51 15.66 10.65 -2.54
CA ARG A 51 16.26 10.45 -1.22
C ARG A 51 15.92 11.62 -0.30
N LEU A 52 15.17 11.37 0.76
CA LEU A 52 14.76 12.38 1.74
C LEU A 52 15.41 12.10 3.10
N GLY A 53 15.76 13.14 3.84
CA GLY A 53 16.28 13.01 5.21
C GLY A 53 17.64 12.32 5.32
N ASN A 54 17.90 11.75 6.49
CA ASN A 54 19.16 11.07 6.79
C ASN A 54 19.04 9.56 6.56
N PRO A 55 19.79 8.97 5.62
CA PRO A 55 19.74 7.54 5.34
C PRO A 55 20.03 6.69 6.58
N GLY A 56 19.30 5.59 6.72
CA GLY A 56 19.48 4.61 7.80
C GLY A 56 18.96 5.03 9.18
N THR A 57 18.08 6.02 9.22
CA THR A 57 17.41 6.47 10.45
C THR A 57 16.07 5.80 10.70
N ILE A 58 15.54 5.02 9.75
CA ILE A 58 14.25 4.33 9.86
C ILE A 58 14.06 3.59 11.20
N THR A 59 12.92 3.82 11.85
CA THR A 59 12.64 3.21 13.14
C THR A 59 12.12 1.78 13.00
N ARG A 60 12.23 0.99 14.09
CA ARG A 60 11.66 -0.37 14.15
C ARG A 60 10.14 -0.37 13.99
N GLU A 61 9.47 0.64 14.52
CA GLU A 61 8.02 0.80 14.41
C GLU A 61 7.61 1.07 12.97
N GLN A 62 8.29 1.99 12.28
CA GLN A 62 8.07 2.24 10.85
C GLN A 62 8.35 0.99 10.00
N THR A 63 9.43 0.27 10.31
CA THR A 63 9.75 -1.01 9.64
C THR A 63 8.63 -2.03 9.79
N LYS A 64 8.00 -2.08 10.97
CA LYS A 64 6.88 -2.99 11.24
C LYS A 64 5.64 -2.56 10.46
N LEU A 65 5.27 -1.28 10.50
CA LEU A 65 4.13 -0.73 9.76
C LEU A 65 4.27 -0.90 8.24
N LEU A 66 5.47 -0.70 7.70
CA LEU A 66 5.72 -0.92 6.27
C LEU A 66 5.50 -2.39 5.88
N LYS A 67 5.97 -3.34 6.70
CA LYS A 67 5.73 -4.77 6.48
C LYS A 67 4.26 -5.16 6.59
N GLU A 68 3.51 -4.52 7.48
CA GLU A 68 2.06 -4.72 7.62
C GLU A 68 1.29 -4.22 6.39
N ASN A 69 1.88 -3.29 5.62
CA ASN A 69 1.34 -2.77 4.37
C ASN A 69 2.00 -3.42 3.13
N ASP A 70 2.58 -4.62 3.27
CA ASP A 70 3.19 -5.40 2.18
C ASP A 70 4.42 -4.74 1.50
N PHE A 71 5.10 -3.80 2.17
CA PHE A 71 6.37 -3.22 1.70
C PHE A 71 7.59 -4.02 2.21
N GLU A 72 8.67 -4.00 1.42
CA GLU A 72 9.99 -4.50 1.82
C GLU A 72 10.89 -3.33 2.28
N PRO A 73 10.91 -2.99 3.59
CA PRO A 73 11.68 -1.85 4.07
C PRO A 73 13.19 -2.09 3.96
N SER A 74 13.91 -1.08 3.46
CA SER A 74 15.37 -1.08 3.43
C SER A 74 15.97 -0.43 4.68
N ARG A 75 17.08 -0.99 5.17
CA ARG A 75 17.87 -0.36 6.26
C ARG A 75 18.54 0.94 5.86
N LEU A 76 18.56 1.27 4.57
CA LEU A 76 19.13 2.52 4.06
C LEU A 76 18.11 3.66 4.08
N TRP A 77 16.83 3.36 4.33
CA TRP A 77 15.79 4.38 4.33
C TRP A 77 15.89 5.31 5.54
N SER A 78 15.49 6.55 5.32
CA SER A 78 15.31 7.53 6.38
C SER A 78 13.97 7.40 7.07
N THR A 79 13.83 8.08 8.22
CA THR A 79 12.55 8.23 8.89
C THR A 79 11.50 8.95 8.05
N GLU A 80 11.93 9.94 7.27
CA GLU A 80 11.09 10.80 6.45
C GLU A 80 10.57 10.04 5.23
N GLU A 81 11.42 9.24 4.58
CA GLU A 81 11.04 8.36 3.48
C GLU A 81 10.01 7.33 3.95
N ALA A 82 10.28 6.66 5.08
CA ALA A 82 9.37 5.69 5.65
C ALA A 82 8.02 6.31 6.02
N LYS A 83 8.03 7.54 6.55
CA LYS A 83 6.80 8.28 6.86
C LYS A 83 6.03 8.64 5.59
N LEU A 84 6.69 9.18 4.58
CA LEU A 84 6.06 9.53 3.30
C LEU A 84 5.37 8.33 2.64
N ILE A 85 6.00 7.15 2.65
CA ILE A 85 5.39 5.94 2.12
C ILE A 85 4.11 5.57 2.90
N LEU A 86 4.17 5.61 4.24
CA LEU A 86 3.01 5.28 5.08
C LEU A 86 1.87 6.30 4.91
N ASP A 87 2.20 7.58 4.75
CA ASP A 87 1.23 8.63 4.47
C ASP A 87 0.61 8.43 3.08
N ALA A 88 1.42 8.12 2.06
CA ALA A 88 0.93 7.79 0.72
C ALA A 88 -0.02 6.59 0.72
N VAL A 89 0.28 5.52 1.45
CA VAL A 89 -0.61 4.36 1.61
C VAL A 89 -1.92 4.74 2.29
N THR A 90 -1.86 5.58 3.32
CA THR A 90 -3.06 6.03 4.03
C THR A 90 -3.93 6.90 3.14
N TYR A 91 -3.31 7.87 2.45
CA TYR A 91 -3.98 8.75 1.50
C TYR A 91 -4.64 7.94 0.38
N GLN A 92 -3.89 7.02 -0.23
CA GLN A 92 -4.35 6.13 -1.29
C GLN A 92 -5.57 5.30 -0.85
N ARG A 93 -5.54 4.69 0.34
CA ARG A 93 -6.68 3.93 0.88
C ARG A 93 -7.91 4.79 1.08
N ALA A 94 -7.72 6.02 1.57
CA ALA A 94 -8.80 6.96 1.74
C ALA A 94 -9.42 7.40 0.40
N VAL A 95 -8.59 7.69 -0.62
CA VAL A 95 -9.10 8.03 -1.97
C VAL A 95 -9.90 6.87 -2.55
N ILE A 96 -9.38 5.65 -2.50
CA ILE A 96 -10.08 4.46 -3.01
C ILE A 96 -11.42 4.30 -2.28
N TYR A 97 -11.41 4.34 -0.95
CA TYR A 97 -12.62 4.18 -0.17
C TYR A 97 -13.67 5.27 -0.47
N MET A 98 -13.24 6.52 -0.64
CA MET A 98 -14.14 7.62 -0.99
C MET A 98 -14.68 7.52 -2.43
N ALA A 99 -13.92 6.93 -3.35
CA ALA A 99 -14.30 6.78 -4.75
C ALA A 99 -15.19 5.55 -5.01
N THR A 100 -14.88 4.42 -4.37
CA THR A 100 -15.51 3.11 -4.68
C THR A 100 -16.33 2.55 -3.53
N GLY A 101 -16.14 3.04 -2.30
CA GLY A 101 -16.71 2.47 -1.08
C GLY A 101 -16.04 1.18 -0.61
N GLU A 102 -15.01 0.70 -1.30
CA GLU A 102 -14.34 -0.56 -0.98
C GLU A 102 -13.10 -0.37 -0.10
N ALA A 103 -12.99 -1.19 0.94
CA ALA A 103 -11.90 -1.12 1.91
C ALA A 103 -10.72 -2.06 1.58
N ASP A 104 -10.92 -3.07 0.71
CA ASP A 104 -9.90 -4.04 0.30
C ASP A 104 -9.74 -4.06 -1.23
N PRO A 105 -9.12 -3.02 -1.82
CA PRO A 105 -8.93 -2.94 -3.27
C PRO A 105 -7.92 -3.98 -3.78
N PRO A 106 -8.01 -4.39 -5.07
CA PRO A 106 -7.01 -5.27 -5.69
C PRO A 106 -5.58 -4.72 -5.55
N ILE A 107 -4.61 -5.59 -5.28
CA ILE A 107 -3.21 -5.20 -5.05
C ILE A 107 -2.59 -4.49 -6.27
N ASP A 108 -3.05 -4.80 -7.48
CA ASP A 108 -2.53 -4.20 -8.70
C ASP A 108 -2.96 -2.73 -8.82
N VAL A 109 -4.23 -2.44 -8.50
CA VAL A 109 -4.76 -1.06 -8.35
C VAL A 109 -3.97 -0.33 -7.27
N GLN A 110 -3.68 -1.02 -6.15
CA GLN A 110 -2.93 -0.40 -5.07
C GLN A 110 -1.50 0.02 -5.49
N ASN A 111 -0.78 -0.88 -6.15
CA ASN A 111 0.58 -0.63 -6.58
C ASN A 111 0.67 0.49 -7.63
N GLN A 112 -0.27 0.53 -8.57
CA GLN A 112 -0.32 1.58 -9.59
C GLN A 112 -0.58 2.96 -8.99
N LEU A 113 -1.50 3.06 -8.02
CA LEU A 113 -1.78 4.32 -7.34
C LEU A 113 -0.62 4.79 -6.47
N ILE A 114 0.05 3.90 -5.74
CA ILE A 114 1.28 4.25 -5.01
C ILE A 114 2.36 4.76 -5.97
N LYS A 115 2.53 4.12 -7.13
CA LYS A 115 3.47 4.56 -8.15
C LYS A 115 3.11 5.95 -8.69
N LEU A 116 1.84 6.24 -8.90
CA LEU A 116 1.37 7.57 -9.30
C LEU A 116 1.69 8.61 -8.23
N ILE A 117 1.29 8.35 -6.97
CA ILE A 117 1.45 9.28 -5.85
C ILE A 117 2.93 9.59 -5.60
N LEU A 118 3.77 8.56 -5.55
CA LEU A 118 5.20 8.75 -5.27
C LEU A 118 5.99 9.21 -6.50
N GLY A 119 5.52 8.91 -7.70
CA GLY A 119 6.17 9.26 -8.96
C GLY A 119 5.86 10.67 -9.46
N ASN A 120 4.73 11.26 -9.08
CA ASN A 120 4.35 12.63 -9.44
C ASN A 120 4.79 13.61 -8.36
N ASP A 121 5.64 14.58 -8.72
CA ASP A 121 6.23 15.52 -7.77
C ASP A 121 5.18 16.38 -7.03
N ASP A 122 4.17 16.87 -7.76
CA ASP A 122 3.12 17.73 -7.18
C ASP A 122 2.23 16.95 -6.20
N ILE A 123 1.81 15.73 -6.59
CA ILE A 123 0.97 14.88 -5.73
C ILE A 123 1.78 14.44 -4.50
N ARG A 124 3.06 14.10 -4.68
CA ARG A 124 3.94 13.69 -3.60
C ARG A 124 4.16 14.80 -2.59
N GLU A 125 4.39 16.03 -3.05
CA GLU A 125 4.53 17.20 -2.19
C GLU A 125 3.24 17.47 -1.42
N TYR A 126 2.09 17.43 -2.09
CA TYR A 126 0.79 17.55 -1.42
C TYR A 126 0.58 16.47 -0.35
N VAL A 127 0.85 15.20 -0.65
CA VAL A 127 0.70 14.10 0.31
C VAL A 127 1.69 14.24 1.48
N TYR A 128 2.89 14.74 1.21
CA TYR A 128 3.88 15.05 2.26
C TYR A 128 3.36 16.15 3.20
N GLU A 129 2.88 17.27 2.66
CA GLU A 129 2.30 18.36 3.46
C GLU A 129 1.06 17.91 4.22
N TRP A 130 0.19 17.14 3.57
CA TRP A 130 -0.99 16.53 4.20
C TRP A 130 -0.59 15.68 5.41
N GLY A 131 0.39 14.78 5.26
CA GLY A 131 0.89 13.93 6.35
C GLY A 131 1.62 14.69 7.48
N LEU A 132 2.13 15.89 7.21
CA LEU A 132 2.68 16.78 8.24
C LEU A 132 1.58 17.50 9.04
N ASN A 133 0.47 17.83 8.39
CA ASN A 133 -0.62 18.60 8.98
C ASN A 133 -1.68 17.74 9.67
N ARG A 134 -1.59 16.40 9.57
CA ARG A 134 -2.49 15.48 10.27
C ARG A 134 -2.40 15.63 11.79
N THR A 135 -3.58 15.69 12.41
CA THR A 135 -3.69 15.64 13.86
C THR A 135 -3.54 14.20 14.35
N ARG A 136 -3.14 14.04 15.63
CA ARG A 136 -2.96 12.72 16.26
C ARG A 136 -4.24 11.84 16.23
N ASP A 137 -5.41 12.45 16.20
CA ASP A 137 -6.68 11.73 16.10
C ASP A 137 -6.95 11.25 14.67
N GLU A 138 -6.53 12.02 13.66
CA GLU A 138 -6.60 11.63 12.25
C GLU A 138 -5.56 10.56 11.89
N ASP A 139 -4.40 10.55 12.55
CA ASP A 139 -3.38 9.50 12.43
C ASP A 139 -3.89 8.11 12.83
N SER A 140 -4.89 8.06 13.72
CA SER A 140 -5.50 6.81 14.19
C SER A 140 -6.61 6.30 13.27
N SER A 141 -7.07 7.13 12.31
CA SER A 141 -8.10 6.72 11.36
C SER A 141 -7.47 5.98 10.18
N PRO A 142 -7.87 4.74 9.89
CA PRO A 142 -7.39 4.01 8.72
C PRO A 142 -7.92 4.58 7.40
N GLN A 143 -8.99 5.39 7.45
CA GLN A 143 -9.67 6.00 6.30
C GLN A 143 -10.06 7.44 6.66
N PRO A 144 -9.09 8.38 6.69
CA PRO A 144 -9.40 9.79 6.91
C PRO A 144 -10.29 10.34 5.80
N VAL A 145 -11.18 11.26 6.13
CA VAL A 145 -11.97 12.00 5.13
C VAL A 145 -11.05 13.03 4.49
N LEU A 146 -10.83 12.93 3.19
CA LEU A 146 -9.95 13.82 2.45
C LEU A 146 -10.72 15.04 1.92
N GLU A 147 -10.03 16.18 1.84
CA GLU A 147 -10.54 17.34 1.12
C GLU A 147 -10.55 17.06 -0.39
N ARG A 148 -11.67 17.33 -1.05
CA ARG A 148 -11.78 17.24 -2.52
C ARG A 148 -11.12 18.45 -3.16
N ASN A 149 -9.84 18.29 -3.53
CA ASN A 149 -9.04 19.28 -4.24
C ASN A 149 -8.52 18.71 -5.57
N GLU A 150 -7.74 19.50 -6.31
CA GLU A 150 -7.25 19.07 -7.63
C GLU A 150 -6.35 17.81 -7.58
N PHE A 151 -5.66 17.56 -6.46
CA PHE A 151 -4.82 16.36 -6.29
C PHE A 151 -5.70 15.14 -6.01
N PHE A 152 -6.71 15.30 -5.17
CA PHE A 152 -7.72 14.27 -4.93
C PHE A 152 -8.42 13.90 -6.23
N ASP A 153 -8.89 14.87 -7.01
CA ASP A 153 -9.62 14.62 -8.27
C ASP A 153 -8.75 13.87 -9.28
N ARG A 154 -7.44 14.19 -9.36
CA ARG A 154 -6.49 13.47 -10.23
C ARG A 154 -6.30 12.03 -9.80
N VAL A 155 -6.14 11.77 -8.50
CA VAL A 155 -5.98 10.40 -8.00
C VAL A 155 -7.29 9.63 -8.10
N GLU A 156 -8.45 10.24 -7.81
CA GLU A 156 -9.79 9.66 -7.96
C GLU A 156 -10.04 9.23 -9.42
N ALA A 157 -9.69 10.07 -10.40
CA ALA A 157 -9.80 9.72 -11.81
C ALA A 157 -8.99 8.48 -12.18
N GLU A 158 -7.75 8.37 -11.70
CA GLU A 158 -6.93 7.18 -11.89
C GLU A 158 -7.54 5.95 -11.19
N VAL A 159 -8.06 6.11 -9.97
CA VAL A 159 -8.76 5.01 -9.26
C VAL A 159 -9.87 4.46 -10.13
N LEU A 160 -10.74 5.32 -10.66
CA LEU A 160 -11.88 4.90 -11.47
C LEU A 160 -11.44 4.24 -12.78
N GLU A 161 -10.42 4.78 -13.46
CA GLU A 161 -9.88 4.18 -14.69
C GLU A 161 -9.30 2.79 -14.45
N LEU A 162 -8.56 2.61 -13.34
CA LEU A 162 -8.00 1.32 -12.96
C LEU A 162 -9.08 0.34 -12.49
N TRP A 163 -10.15 0.85 -11.87
CA TRP A 163 -11.26 0.04 -11.40
C TRP A 163 -12.10 -0.52 -12.56
N GLU A 164 -12.32 0.26 -13.62
CA GLU A 164 -13.02 -0.22 -14.82
C GLU A 164 -12.23 -1.30 -15.59
N LYS A 165 -10.90 -1.33 -15.41
CA LYS A 165 -10.01 -2.29 -16.07
C LYS A 165 -9.73 -3.55 -15.24
N SER A 166 -10.10 -3.57 -13.95
CA SER A 166 -9.84 -4.67 -13.00
C SER A 166 -10.97 -5.69 -12.95
#